data_AF-A0A2W0AU29-F1
#
_entry.id   AF-A0A2W0AU29-F1
#
_cell.length_a   1.000
_cell.length_b   1.000
_cell.length_c   1.000
_cell.angle_alpha   90.00
_cell.angle_beta   90.00
_cell.angle_gamma   90.00
#
_symmetry.space_group_name_H-M   'P 1'
#
loop_
_entity.id
_entity.type
_entity.pdbx_description
1 polymer ?
#
loop_
_entity_poly.entity_id
_entity_poly.type
_entity_poly.pdbx_seq_one_letter_code
_entity_poly.pdbx_strand_id
1 'polypeptide(L)'
;MPRMVGGVFYEHGHRIIAGATILLTLGLACSTWIVDHRRWMRRLALAAFGTIVVQAILGGITVLKLLPPAVSTAHAVVGQTFFSLAVIIAAFTRRRWIEEPSRVEFDFRRPSLITLTLLSIFVLYVQLILGGMFRHHGMRWWPHVLNAGTVALVLTWTAVRALSLYSRIQAVRKPALLMLSLLITQLGLGFLAFQTRVVWGRDAVQPEWPMVASTVAHVAIGALLLATTVILAIQVWRHVPVCFEERVPSTERKPLTA
;
A
#
# COMPACT_ATOMS: atom_id res chain seq x y z
N MET A 1 11.04 -23.14 -28.57
CA MET A 1 10.95 -22.39 -27.31
C MET A 1 12.36 -22.26 -26.72
N PRO A 2 12.76 -21.11 -26.15
CA PRO A 2 14.06 -20.97 -25.50
C PRO A 2 14.18 -21.93 -24.31
N ARG A 3 15.41 -22.34 -23.96
CA ARG A 3 15.65 -23.17 -22.77
C ARG A 3 15.21 -22.40 -21.52
N MET A 4 14.27 -22.97 -20.76
CA MET A 4 13.68 -22.37 -19.54
C MET A 4 14.63 -22.56 -18.34
N VAL A 5 15.81 -21.95 -18.40
CA VAL A 5 16.86 -22.07 -17.38
C VAL A 5 17.24 -20.68 -16.87
N GLY A 6 17.44 -20.54 -15.56
CA GLY A 6 17.86 -19.28 -14.93
C GLY A 6 16.86 -18.14 -15.16
N GLY A 7 17.35 -16.96 -15.54
CA GLY A 7 16.55 -15.74 -15.69
C GLY A 7 15.37 -15.84 -16.68
N VAL A 8 15.51 -16.62 -17.75
CA VAL A 8 14.46 -16.80 -18.78
C VAL A 8 13.21 -17.46 -18.20
N PHE A 9 13.38 -18.43 -17.30
CA PHE A 9 12.26 -19.09 -16.61
C PHE A 9 11.46 -18.10 -15.77
N TYR A 10 12.14 -17.27 -14.98
CA TYR A 10 11.49 -16.27 -14.12
C TYR A 10 10.80 -15.18 -14.92
N GLU A 11 11.43 -14.69 -15.99
CA GLU A 11 10.85 -13.66 -16.84
C GLU A 11 9.60 -14.17 -17.56
N HIS A 12 9.69 -15.36 -18.19
CA HIS A 12 8.56 -15.93 -18.90
C HIS A 12 7.41 -16.32 -17.95
N GLY A 13 7.73 -16.96 -16.82
CA GLY A 13 6.75 -17.29 -15.79
C GLY A 13 6.04 -16.06 -15.23
N HIS A 14 6.78 -14.97 -14.98
CA HIS A 14 6.19 -13.71 -14.56
C HIS A 14 5.21 -13.14 -15.60
N ARG A 15 5.55 -13.20 -16.90
CA ARG A 15 4.66 -12.76 -17.99
C ARG A 15 3.38 -13.59 -18.08
N ILE A 16 3.46 -14.91 -17.90
CA ILE A 16 2.27 -15.79 -17.87
C ILE A 16 1.36 -15.42 -16.70
N ILE A 17 1.93 -15.28 -15.50
CA ILE A 17 1.16 -14.90 -14.30
C ILE A 17 0.55 -13.50 -14.47
N ALA A 18 1.28 -12.55 -15.05
CA ALA A 18 0.76 -11.23 -15.35
C ALA A 18 -0.43 -11.28 -16.32
N GLY A 19 -0.32 -12.07 -17.40
CA GLY A 19 -1.43 -12.29 -18.34
C GLY A 19 -2.67 -12.89 -17.68
N ALA A 20 -2.49 -13.92 -16.84
CA ALA A 20 -3.58 -14.51 -16.07
C ALA A 20 -4.21 -13.49 -15.11
N THR A 21 -3.39 -12.65 -14.45
CA THR A 21 -3.88 -11.61 -13.53
C THR A 21 -4.71 -10.56 -14.25
N ILE A 22 -4.35 -10.18 -15.48
CA ILE A 22 -5.16 -9.27 -16.32
C ILE A 22 -6.53 -9.88 -16.62
N LEU A 23 -6.57 -11.14 -17.05
CA LEU A 23 -7.83 -11.84 -17.36
C LEU A 23 -8.73 -11.98 -16.12
N LEU A 24 -8.15 -12.34 -14.97
CA LEU A 24 -8.87 -12.42 -13.70
C LEU A 24 -9.41 -11.05 -13.26
N THR A 25 -8.63 -9.99 -13.43
CA THR A 25 -9.04 -8.62 -13.10
C THR A 25 -10.16 -8.14 -14.02
N LEU A 26 -10.12 -8.48 -15.31
CA LEU A 26 -11.20 -8.21 -16.25
C LEU A 26 -12.48 -8.96 -15.84
N GLY A 27 -12.37 -10.25 -15.52
CA GLY A 27 -13.48 -11.05 -15.01
C GLY A 27 -14.08 -10.47 -13.73
N LEU A 28 -13.24 -10.04 -12.79
CA LEU A 28 -13.65 -9.34 -11.56
C LEU A 28 -14.37 -8.03 -11.85
N ALA A 29 -13.87 -7.23 -12.80
CA ALA A 29 -14.51 -5.97 -13.20
C ALA A 29 -15.90 -6.21 -13.83
N CYS A 30 -16.01 -7.15 -14.76
CA CYS A 30 -17.28 -7.55 -15.37
C CYS A 30 -18.25 -8.10 -14.33
N SER A 31 -17.81 -9.03 -13.48
CA SER A 31 -18.64 -9.62 -12.40
C SER A 31 -19.14 -8.56 -11.43
N THR A 32 -18.26 -7.65 -10.98
CA THR A 32 -18.63 -6.54 -10.09
C THR A 32 -19.64 -5.61 -10.77
N TRP A 33 -19.51 -5.37 -12.07
CA TRP A 33 -20.43 -4.51 -12.82
C TRP A 33 -21.83 -5.11 -12.93
N ILE A 34 -21.91 -6.43 -13.07
CA ILE A 34 -23.18 -7.17 -13.21
C ILE A 34 -23.86 -7.34 -11.84
N VAL A 35 -23.11 -7.77 -10.82
CA VAL A 35 -23.67 -8.22 -9.52
C VAL A 35 -23.80 -7.07 -8.52
N ASP A 36 -22.87 -6.12 -8.49
CA ASP A 36 -22.85 -5.07 -7.47
C ASP A 36 -23.58 -3.81 -7.96
N HIS A 37 -24.63 -3.39 -7.24
CA HIS A 37 -25.39 -2.19 -7.57
C HIS A 37 -24.70 -0.89 -7.10
N ARG A 38 -23.68 -0.97 -6.25
CA ARG A 38 -23.00 0.19 -5.68
C ARG A 38 -22.05 0.82 -6.70
N ARG A 39 -22.37 2.04 -7.15
CA ARG A 39 -21.59 2.77 -8.16
C ARG A 39 -20.10 2.93 -7.81
N TRP A 40 -19.78 3.12 -6.53
CA TRP A 40 -18.40 3.27 -6.08
C TRP A 40 -17.60 1.96 -6.22
N MET A 41 -18.22 0.80 -6.01
CA MET A 41 -17.57 -0.50 -6.17
C MET A 41 -17.26 -0.79 -7.64
N ARG A 42 -18.17 -0.42 -8.55
CA ARG A 42 -17.95 -0.47 -9.99
C ARG A 42 -16.78 0.41 -10.45
N ARG A 43 -16.70 1.65 -9.92
CA ARG A 43 -15.56 2.55 -10.18
C ARG A 43 -14.24 1.99 -9.65
N LEU A 44 -14.27 1.34 -8.47
CA LEU A 44 -13.08 0.72 -7.88
C LEU A 44 -12.56 -0.44 -8.73
N ALA A 45 -13.47 -1.31 -9.22
CA ALA A 45 -13.10 -2.41 -10.09
C ALA A 45 -12.57 -1.91 -11.46
N LEU A 46 -13.18 -0.87 -12.02
CA LEU A 46 -12.68 -0.21 -13.23
C LEU A 46 -11.30 0.42 -13.01
N ALA A 47 -11.08 1.07 -11.86
CA ALA A 47 -9.77 1.63 -11.50
C ALA A 47 -8.70 0.53 -11.37
N ALA A 48 -9.02 -0.59 -10.73
CA ALA A 48 -8.11 -1.74 -10.65
C ALA A 48 -7.75 -2.27 -12.05
N PHE A 49 -8.74 -2.43 -12.93
CA PHE A 49 -8.50 -2.82 -14.32
C PHE A 49 -7.65 -1.78 -15.08
N GLY A 50 -7.95 -0.49 -14.94
CA GLY A 50 -7.13 0.58 -15.53
C GLY A 50 -5.67 0.53 -15.06
N THR A 51 -5.43 0.32 -13.75
CA THR A 51 -4.07 0.21 -13.22
C THR A 51 -3.30 -0.98 -13.76
N ILE A 52 -3.92 -2.15 -13.94
CA ILE A 52 -3.20 -3.31 -14.49
C ILE A 52 -2.90 -3.15 -15.99
N VAL A 53 -3.77 -2.46 -16.75
CA VAL A 53 -3.48 -2.10 -18.14
C VAL A 53 -2.28 -1.15 -18.22
N VAL A 54 -2.27 -0.09 -17.40
CA VAL A 54 -1.12 0.84 -17.33
C VAL A 54 0.15 0.09 -16.91
N GLN A 55 0.06 -0.82 -15.93
CA GLN A 55 1.18 -1.64 -15.48
C GLN A 55 1.72 -2.54 -16.59
N ALA A 56 0.86 -3.15 -17.41
CA ALA A 56 1.24 -3.96 -18.56
C ALA A 56 1.94 -3.13 -19.64
N ILE A 57 1.43 -1.93 -19.96
CA ILE A 57 2.05 -1.00 -20.92
C ILE A 57 3.45 -0.59 -20.43
N LEU A 58 3.56 -0.14 -19.18
CA LEU A 58 4.86 0.23 -18.60
C LEU A 58 5.83 -0.96 -18.61
N GLY A 59 5.34 -2.16 -18.30
CA GLY A 59 6.12 -3.40 -18.36
C GLY A 59 6.66 -3.67 -19.78
N GLY A 60 5.82 -3.55 -20.81
CA GLY A 60 6.25 -3.65 -22.20
C GLY A 60 7.31 -2.61 -22.58
N ILE A 61 7.16 -1.36 -22.12
CA ILE A 61 8.15 -0.30 -22.35
C ILE A 61 9.48 -0.63 -21.67
N THR A 62 9.49 -1.22 -20.46
CA THR A 62 10.75 -1.60 -19.80
C THR A 62 11.56 -2.62 -20.60
N VAL A 63 10.89 -3.54 -21.30
CA VAL A 63 11.55 -4.52 -22.18
C VAL A 63 12.12 -3.83 -23.41
N LEU A 64 11.36 -2.93 -24.03
CA LEU A 64 11.76 -2.23 -25.26
C LEU A 64 12.87 -1.19 -25.04
N LYS A 65 12.90 -0.53 -23.87
CA LYS A 65 13.83 0.57 -23.57
C LYS A 65 14.94 0.21 -22.58
N LEU A 66 15.20 -1.09 -22.37
CA LEU A 66 16.28 -1.57 -21.50
C LEU A 66 16.20 -0.99 -20.06
N LEU A 67 15.02 -1.12 -19.44
CA LEU A 67 14.75 -0.78 -18.03
C LEU A 67 15.09 0.68 -17.62
N PRO A 68 14.51 1.72 -18.27
CA PRO A 68 14.73 3.09 -17.84
C PRO A 68 14.30 3.28 -16.38
N PRO A 69 15.11 3.88 -15.49
CA PRO A 69 14.85 3.90 -14.05
C PRO A 69 13.47 4.46 -13.68
N ALA A 70 13.06 5.54 -14.35
CA ALA A 70 11.76 6.17 -14.13
C ALA A 70 10.59 5.26 -14.54
N VAL A 71 10.67 4.60 -15.70
CA VAL A 71 9.61 3.71 -16.20
C VAL A 71 9.52 2.46 -15.34
N SER A 72 10.66 1.86 -14.98
CA SER A 72 10.73 0.66 -14.14
C SER A 72 10.27 0.94 -12.71
N THR A 73 10.49 2.16 -12.20
CA THR A 73 9.96 2.62 -10.90
C THR A 73 8.45 2.87 -10.99
N ALA A 74 7.99 3.57 -12.02
CA ALA A 74 6.55 3.82 -12.24
C ALA A 74 5.78 2.49 -12.37
N HIS A 75 6.32 1.52 -13.12
CA HIS A 75 5.77 0.18 -13.23
C HIS A 75 5.61 -0.50 -11.86
N ALA A 76 6.64 -0.43 -11.01
CA ALA A 76 6.61 -1.01 -9.67
C ALA A 76 5.58 -0.31 -8.77
N VAL A 77 5.50 1.02 -8.82
CA VAL A 77 4.53 1.82 -8.06
C VAL A 77 3.09 1.46 -8.47
N VAL A 78 2.79 1.47 -9.77
CA VAL A 78 1.46 1.12 -10.28
C VAL A 78 1.10 -0.33 -9.91
N GLY A 79 2.06 -1.26 -9.95
CA GLY A 79 1.84 -2.63 -9.50
C GLY A 79 1.43 -2.73 -8.02
N GLN A 80 2.06 -1.96 -7.13
CA GLN A 80 1.66 -1.95 -5.71
C GLN A 80 0.33 -1.22 -5.47
N THR A 81 0.01 -0.20 -6.27
CA THR A 81 -1.32 0.44 -6.26
C THR A 81 -2.40 -0.56 -6.69
N PHE A 82 -2.18 -1.30 -7.77
CA PHE A 82 -3.08 -2.37 -8.22
C PHE A 82 -3.30 -3.41 -7.11
N PHE A 83 -2.22 -3.88 -6.48
CA PHE A 83 -2.31 -4.84 -5.38
C PHE A 83 -3.16 -4.29 -4.23
N SER A 84 -2.95 -3.02 -3.84
CA SER A 84 -3.74 -2.37 -2.80
C SER A 84 -5.23 -2.29 -3.18
N LEU A 85 -5.55 -1.93 -4.43
CA LEU A 85 -6.92 -1.91 -4.94
C LEU A 85 -7.56 -3.30 -4.89
N ALA A 86 -6.84 -4.35 -5.27
CA ALA A 86 -7.32 -5.73 -5.19
C ALA A 86 -7.64 -6.14 -3.75
N VAL A 87 -6.78 -5.78 -2.79
CA VAL A 87 -7.02 -6.02 -1.36
C VAL A 87 -8.26 -5.25 -0.85
N ILE A 88 -8.44 -4.00 -1.27
CA ILE A 88 -9.61 -3.19 -0.91
C ILE A 88 -10.90 -3.80 -1.47
N ILE A 89 -10.91 -4.18 -2.75
CA ILE A 89 -12.06 -4.87 -3.38
C ILE A 89 -12.37 -6.16 -2.60
N ALA A 90 -11.35 -6.98 -2.30
CA ALA A 90 -11.52 -8.20 -1.53
C ALA A 90 -12.06 -7.93 -0.11
N ALA A 91 -11.66 -6.83 0.54
CA ALA A 91 -12.17 -6.43 1.84
C ALA A 91 -13.66 -6.04 1.78
N PHE A 92 -14.07 -5.31 0.74
CA PHE A 92 -15.45 -4.83 0.56
C PHE A 92 -16.44 -5.90 0.09
N THR A 93 -15.95 -6.99 -0.50
CA THR A 93 -16.78 -8.13 -0.90
C THR A 93 -17.02 -9.12 0.25
N ARG A 94 -16.31 -9.02 1.38
CA ARG A 94 -16.57 -9.89 2.55
C ARG A 94 -17.92 -9.56 3.20
N ARG A 95 -18.70 -10.59 3.52
CA ARG A 95 -19.98 -10.48 4.26
C ARG A 95 -19.89 -9.62 5.51
N ARG A 96 -18.80 -9.76 6.27
CA ARG A 96 -18.52 -8.95 7.47
C ARG A 96 -18.57 -7.44 7.21
N TRP A 97 -18.11 -6.97 6.05
CA TRP A 97 -18.17 -5.53 5.73
C TRP A 97 -19.62 -5.04 5.58
N ILE A 98 -20.50 -5.91 5.08
CA ILE A 98 -21.90 -5.63 4.75
C ILE A 98 -22.80 -5.70 5.99
N GLU A 99 -22.54 -6.66 6.89
CA GLU A 99 -23.45 -7.00 7.99
C GLU A 99 -23.11 -6.31 9.33
N GLU A 100 -21.87 -5.85 9.55
CA GLU A 100 -21.41 -5.40 10.87
C GLU A 100 -21.75 -3.91 11.13
N PRO A 101 -22.53 -3.58 12.18
CA PRO A 101 -22.81 -2.20 12.57
C PRO A 101 -21.53 -1.45 12.91
N SER A 102 -21.36 -0.24 12.37
CA SER A 102 -20.20 0.59 12.70
C SER A 102 -20.32 1.10 14.13
N ARG A 103 -19.47 0.60 15.03
CA ARG A 103 -19.19 1.31 16.29
C ARG A 103 -18.41 2.58 15.94
N VAL A 104 -19.00 3.73 16.23
CA VAL A 104 -18.44 5.04 15.91
C VAL A 104 -17.91 5.68 17.20
N GLU A 105 -16.63 6.02 17.23
CA GLU A 105 -16.01 6.76 18.32
C GLU A 105 -15.34 8.00 17.73
N PHE A 106 -15.74 9.20 18.15
CA PHE A 106 -15.23 10.43 17.56
C PHE A 106 -13.78 10.73 18.00
N ASP A 107 -12.95 11.17 17.05
CA ASP A 107 -11.61 11.68 17.36
C ASP A 107 -11.65 13.19 17.59
N PHE A 108 -11.23 13.60 18.79
CA PHE A 108 -11.14 15.00 19.21
C PHE A 108 -9.71 15.54 19.18
N ARG A 109 -8.71 14.72 18.81
CA ARG A 109 -7.30 15.06 18.99
C ARG A 109 -6.64 15.51 17.69
N ARG A 110 -5.53 16.23 17.83
CA ARG A 110 -4.73 16.76 16.73
C ARG A 110 -3.29 16.21 16.84
N PRO A 111 -2.68 15.71 15.75
CA PRO A 111 -3.34 15.38 14.48
C PRO A 111 -4.36 14.25 14.67
N SER A 112 -5.42 14.25 13.86
CA SER A 112 -6.42 13.19 13.92
C SER A 112 -5.84 11.88 13.38
N LEU A 113 -6.40 10.75 13.80
CA LEU A 113 -5.93 9.44 13.35
C LEU A 113 -6.08 9.26 11.84
N ILE A 114 -7.09 9.86 11.22
CA ILE A 114 -7.25 9.85 9.76
C ILE A 114 -6.13 10.64 9.06
N THR A 115 -5.70 11.77 9.62
CA THR A 115 -4.55 12.52 9.09
C THR A 115 -3.27 11.70 9.20
N LEU A 116 -3.07 10.99 10.30
CA LEU A 116 -1.90 10.10 10.48
C LEU A 116 -1.90 8.92 9.51
N THR A 117 -3.06 8.30 9.22
CA THR A 117 -3.13 7.20 8.24
C THR A 117 -2.91 7.68 6.81
N LEU A 118 -3.44 8.86 6.44
CA LEU A 118 -3.17 9.47 5.14
C LEU A 118 -1.70 9.87 4.99
N LEU A 119 -1.11 10.46 6.03
CA LEU A 119 0.33 10.76 6.05
C LEU A 119 1.16 9.48 5.92
N SER A 120 0.78 8.40 6.60
CA SER A 120 1.43 7.09 6.50
C SER A 120 1.42 6.55 5.07
N ILE A 121 0.28 6.63 4.38
CA ILE A 121 0.18 6.23 2.97
C ILE A 121 1.09 7.08 2.09
N PHE A 122 1.10 8.40 2.30
CA PHE A 122 1.95 9.32 1.55
C PHE A 122 3.44 9.00 1.70
N VAL A 123 3.94 8.86 2.94
CA VAL A 123 5.36 8.57 3.17
C VAL A 123 5.76 7.18 2.65
N LEU A 124 4.83 6.20 2.65
CA LEU A 124 5.06 4.89 2.03
C LEU A 124 5.16 4.97 0.50
N TYR A 125 4.35 5.80 -0.18
CA TYR A 125 4.50 6.02 -1.62
C TYR A 125 5.83 6.70 -1.95
N VAL A 126 6.24 7.70 -1.16
CA VAL A 126 7.58 8.29 -1.29
C VAL A 126 8.66 7.22 -1.11
N GLN A 127 8.54 6.37 -0.09
CA GLN A 127 9.50 5.28 0.15
C GLN A 127 9.57 4.28 -1.00
N LEU A 128 8.42 3.95 -1.60
CA LEU A 128 8.31 3.05 -2.73
C LEU A 128 8.98 3.64 -3.98
N ILE A 129 8.79 4.93 -4.25
CA ILE A 129 9.46 5.63 -5.35
C ILE A 129 10.97 5.66 -5.12
N LEU A 130 11.42 6.07 -3.93
CA LEU A 130 12.84 6.11 -3.59
C LEU A 130 13.50 4.72 -3.67
N GLY A 131 12.79 3.68 -3.20
CA GLY A 131 13.26 2.29 -3.28
C GLY A 131 13.31 1.76 -4.72
N GLY A 132 12.33 2.11 -5.55
CA GLY A 132 12.33 1.78 -6.97
C GLY A 132 13.46 2.48 -7.73
N MET A 133 13.68 3.77 -7.46
CA MET A 133 14.77 4.55 -8.06
C MET A 133 16.14 4.00 -7.65
N PHE A 134 16.32 3.64 -6.37
CA PHE A 134 17.53 2.95 -5.93
C PHE A 134 17.68 1.59 -6.64
N ARG A 135 16.60 0.81 -6.77
CA ARG A 135 16.66 -0.51 -7.38
C ARG A 135 17.02 -0.48 -8.86
N HIS A 136 16.56 0.51 -9.59
CA HIS A 136 16.80 0.61 -11.03
C HIS A 136 17.92 1.60 -11.37
N HIS A 137 18.87 1.83 -10.44
CA HIS A 137 20.05 2.68 -10.65
C HIS A 137 19.77 4.16 -10.99
N GLY A 138 18.56 4.65 -10.69
CA GLY A 138 18.18 6.06 -10.89
C GLY A 138 18.55 6.98 -9.72
N MET A 139 18.91 6.42 -8.56
CA MET A 139 19.28 7.18 -7.36
C MET A 139 20.22 6.38 -6.45
N ARG A 140 21.01 7.08 -5.62
CA ARG A 140 21.80 6.46 -4.55
C ARG A 140 20.89 5.83 -3.47
N TRP A 141 21.46 4.96 -2.64
CA TRP A 141 20.71 4.24 -1.59
C TRP A 141 20.29 5.12 -0.40
N TRP A 142 21.05 6.17 -0.08
CA TRP A 142 20.87 6.94 1.16
C TRP A 142 19.51 7.66 1.28
N PRO A 143 18.88 8.22 0.22
CA PRO A 143 17.56 8.85 0.36
C PRO A 143 16.48 7.85 0.76
N HIS A 144 16.54 6.64 0.21
CA HIS A 144 15.64 5.55 0.58
C HIS A 144 15.82 5.13 2.05
N VAL A 145 17.06 5.06 2.55
CA VAL A 145 17.33 4.71 3.95
C VAL A 145 16.91 5.82 4.91
N LEU A 146 17.16 7.10 4.57
CA LEU A 146 16.71 8.22 5.41
C LEU A 146 15.18 8.29 5.50
N ASN A 147 14.48 8.16 4.37
CA ASN A 147 13.02 8.16 4.38
C ASN A 147 12.44 6.90 5.05
N ALA A 148 13.17 5.77 5.09
CA ALA A 148 12.79 4.60 5.88
C ALA A 148 12.66 4.93 7.38
N GLY A 149 13.54 5.78 7.91
CA GLY A 149 13.44 6.30 9.28
C GLY A 149 12.16 7.11 9.50
N THR A 150 11.81 7.98 8.55
CA THR A 150 10.56 8.76 8.59
C THR A 150 9.32 7.85 8.54
N VAL A 151 9.32 6.85 7.64
CA VAL A 151 8.27 5.83 7.56
C VAL A 151 8.13 5.09 8.90
N ALA A 152 9.24 4.64 9.49
CA ALA A 152 9.20 3.90 10.76
C ALA A 152 8.60 4.75 11.89
N LEU A 153 8.97 6.03 12.00
CA LEU A 153 8.43 6.95 13.00
C LEU A 153 6.92 7.19 12.78
N VAL A 154 6.51 7.56 11.57
CA VAL A 154 5.11 7.89 11.26
C VAL A 154 4.19 6.67 11.42
N LEU A 155 4.59 5.51 10.92
CA LEU A 155 3.78 4.28 11.03
C LEU A 155 3.70 3.80 12.49
N THR A 156 4.81 3.86 13.23
CA THR A 156 4.81 3.48 14.66
C THR A 156 3.90 4.42 15.45
N TRP A 157 3.99 5.73 15.23
CA TRP A 157 3.09 6.70 15.86
C TRP A 157 1.63 6.40 15.52
N THR A 158 1.32 6.16 14.24
CA THR A 158 -0.03 5.82 13.78
C THR A 158 -0.55 4.54 14.43
N ALA A 159 0.27 3.47 14.47
CA ALA A 159 -0.09 2.19 15.10
C ALA A 159 -0.31 2.33 16.60
N VAL A 160 0.64 2.93 17.32
CA VAL A 160 0.54 3.14 18.77
C VAL A 160 -0.69 3.98 19.08
N ARG A 161 -0.95 5.05 18.33
CA ARG A 161 -2.15 5.87 18.50
C ARG A 161 -3.44 5.07 18.34
N ALA A 162 -3.53 4.28 17.27
CA ALA A 162 -4.66 3.41 17.01
C ALA A 162 -4.88 2.37 18.11
N LEU A 163 -3.80 1.79 18.65
CA LEU A 163 -3.85 0.76 19.69
C LEU A 163 -4.11 1.32 21.08
N SER A 164 -3.52 2.47 21.43
CA SER A 164 -3.69 3.08 22.75
C SER A 164 -5.09 3.64 22.94
N LEU A 165 -5.69 4.22 21.89
CA LEU A 165 -7.01 4.86 22.02
C LEU A 165 -8.17 4.00 21.52
N TYR A 166 -7.99 3.29 20.41
CA TYR A 166 -9.10 2.63 19.71
C TYR A 166 -8.97 1.10 19.73
N SER A 167 -8.26 0.52 20.71
CA SER A 167 -8.06 -0.93 20.86
C SER A 167 -9.35 -1.73 21.03
N ARG A 168 -10.43 -1.10 21.51
CA ARG A 168 -11.76 -1.71 21.64
C ARG A 168 -12.41 -1.99 20.28
N ILE A 169 -12.02 -1.27 19.24
CA ILE A 169 -12.53 -1.42 17.88
C ILE A 169 -11.64 -2.43 17.15
N GLN A 170 -12.06 -3.71 17.10
CA GLN A 170 -11.25 -4.77 16.47
C GLN A 170 -10.89 -4.48 15.01
N ALA A 171 -11.75 -3.76 14.29
CA ALA A 171 -11.54 -3.35 12.90
C ALA A 171 -10.35 -2.39 12.74
N VAL A 172 -10.02 -1.59 13.78
CA VAL A 172 -8.85 -0.70 13.81
C VAL A 172 -7.65 -1.41 14.44
N ARG A 173 -7.87 -2.15 15.53
CA ARG A 173 -6.81 -2.86 16.27
C ARG A 173 -6.08 -3.90 15.40
N LYS A 174 -6.80 -4.74 14.65
CA LYS A 174 -6.17 -5.82 13.87
C LYS A 174 -5.24 -5.29 12.76
N PRO A 175 -5.66 -4.34 11.90
CA PRO A 175 -4.76 -3.74 10.93
C PRO A 175 -3.61 -2.98 11.58
N ALA A 176 -3.82 -2.28 12.71
CA ALA A 176 -2.75 -1.57 13.40
C ALA A 176 -1.66 -2.52 13.96
N LEU A 177 -2.06 -3.66 14.55
CA LEU A 177 -1.10 -4.70 14.97
C LEU A 177 -0.36 -5.30 13.78
N LEU A 178 -1.09 -5.66 12.72
CA LEU A 178 -0.49 -6.21 11.50
C LEU A 178 0.49 -5.21 10.87
N MET A 179 0.13 -3.93 10.82
CA MET A 179 1.00 -2.85 10.31
C MET A 179 2.30 -2.77 11.10
N LEU A 180 2.26 -2.86 12.44
CA LEU A 180 3.46 -2.85 13.27
C LEU A 180 4.34 -4.09 13.03
N SER A 181 3.74 -5.29 12.97
CA SER A 181 4.46 -6.54 12.68
C SER A 181 5.10 -6.53 11.29
N LEU A 182 4.38 -6.02 10.28
CA LEU A 182 4.90 -5.87 8.92
C LEU A 182 6.00 -4.82 8.85
N LEU A 183 5.90 -3.71 9.58
CA LEU A 183 6.94 -2.70 9.64
C LEU A 183 8.25 -3.27 10.20
N ILE A 184 8.19 -4.00 11.32
CA ILE A 184 9.39 -4.65 11.91
C ILE A 184 10.01 -5.62 10.91
N THR A 185 9.18 -6.49 10.31
CA THR A 185 9.63 -7.42 9.27
C THR A 185 10.25 -6.69 8.08
N GLN A 186 9.66 -5.58 7.64
CA GLN A 186 10.13 -4.79 6.50
C GLN A 186 11.48 -4.13 6.76
N LEU A 187 11.73 -3.64 7.98
CA LEU A 187 13.01 -3.08 8.38
C LEU A 187 14.10 -4.17 8.41
N GLY A 188 13.79 -5.34 8.97
CA GLY A 188 14.71 -6.49 8.98
C GLY A 188 15.06 -6.96 7.56
N LEU A 189 14.05 -7.12 6.69
CA LEU A 189 14.24 -7.48 5.29
C LEU A 189 14.97 -6.38 4.51
N GLY A 190 14.73 -5.10 4.82
CA GLY A 190 15.41 -3.98 4.20
C GLY A 190 16.89 -3.95 4.51
N PHE A 191 17.24 -4.21 5.77
CA PHE A 191 18.63 -4.38 6.20
C PHE A 191 19.29 -5.59 5.50
N LEU A 192 18.62 -6.74 5.47
CA LEU A 192 19.14 -7.94 4.78
C LEU A 192 19.32 -7.72 3.27
N ALA A 193 18.36 -7.05 2.62
CA ALA A 193 18.44 -6.70 1.20
C ALA A 193 19.57 -5.69 0.95
N PHE A 194 19.81 -4.75 1.86
CA PHE A 194 20.93 -3.82 1.78
C PHE A 194 22.26 -4.55 1.89
N GLN A 195 22.41 -5.44 2.88
CA GLN A 195 23.62 -6.22 3.10
C GLN A 195 23.94 -7.13 1.90
N THR A 196 22.97 -7.92 1.47
CA THR A 196 23.15 -8.88 0.35
C THR A 196 23.43 -8.17 -0.96
N ARG A 197 22.84 -7.00 -1.20
CA ARG A 197 22.98 -6.28 -2.47
C ARG A 197 24.16 -5.32 -2.52
N VAL A 198 24.42 -4.57 -1.46
CA VAL A 198 25.40 -3.46 -1.47
C VAL A 198 26.77 -3.91 -0.95
N VAL A 199 26.80 -4.89 -0.05
CA VAL A 199 28.05 -5.37 0.55
C VAL A 199 28.50 -6.64 -0.14
N TRP A 200 27.64 -7.66 -0.22
CA TRP A 200 28.00 -8.95 -0.82
C TRP A 200 27.90 -8.96 -2.34
N GLY A 201 27.05 -8.11 -2.92
CA GLY A 201 26.82 -8.06 -4.37
C GLY A 201 27.81 -7.21 -5.16
N ARG A 202 28.88 -6.65 -4.57
CA ARG A 202 29.80 -5.73 -5.27
C ARG A 202 30.56 -6.39 -6.41
N ASP A 203 30.97 -7.63 -6.23
CA ASP A 203 31.83 -8.36 -7.17
C ASP A 203 31.09 -9.52 -7.87
N ALA A 204 29.79 -9.66 -7.62
CA ALA A 204 28.98 -10.73 -8.17
C ALA A 204 28.62 -10.45 -9.63
N VAL A 205 29.01 -11.34 -10.54
CA VAL A 205 28.68 -11.26 -11.97
C VAL A 205 27.17 -11.47 -12.21
N GLN A 206 26.49 -12.18 -11.31
CA GLN A 206 25.05 -12.45 -11.38
C GLN A 206 24.36 -12.31 -10.01
N PRO A 207 23.03 -12.09 -9.99
CA PRO A 207 22.25 -12.07 -8.76
C PRO A 207 22.32 -13.39 -7.97
N GLU A 208 22.98 -13.37 -6.82
CA GLU A 208 23.01 -14.50 -5.89
C GLU A 208 21.62 -14.74 -5.27
N TRP A 209 21.31 -16.01 -4.99
CA TRP A 209 20.03 -16.43 -4.42
C TRP A 209 19.59 -15.63 -3.17
N PRO A 210 20.46 -15.37 -2.17
CA PRO A 210 20.10 -14.58 -0.99
C PRO A 210 19.70 -13.13 -1.33
N MET A 211 20.32 -12.54 -2.34
CA MET A 211 19.96 -11.18 -2.80
C MET A 211 18.58 -11.20 -3.46
N VAL A 212 18.31 -12.17 -4.33
CA VAL A 212 17.00 -12.29 -4.98
C VAL A 212 15.90 -12.53 -3.94
N ALA A 213 16.10 -13.49 -3.02
CA ALA A 213 15.12 -13.84 -2.01
C ALA A 213 14.81 -12.65 -1.08
N SER A 214 15.84 -12.00 -0.54
CA SER A 214 15.65 -10.86 0.39
C SER A 214 15.02 -9.65 -0.29
N THR A 215 15.43 -9.31 -1.51
CA THR A 215 14.86 -8.18 -2.25
C THR A 215 13.41 -8.42 -2.67
N VAL A 216 13.06 -9.63 -3.13
CA VAL A 216 11.68 -10.00 -3.46
C VAL A 216 10.80 -9.99 -2.22
N ALA A 217 11.29 -10.58 -1.11
CA ALA A 217 10.56 -10.56 0.16
C ALA A 217 10.34 -9.13 0.68
N HIS A 218 11.35 -8.27 0.61
CA HIS A 218 11.23 -6.86 1.00
C HIS A 218 10.20 -6.10 0.14
N VAL A 219 10.14 -6.35 -1.16
CA VAL A 219 9.12 -5.74 -2.03
C VAL A 219 7.72 -6.26 -1.70
N ALA A 220 7.57 -7.57 -1.47
CA ALA A 220 6.29 -8.20 -1.14
C ALA A 220 5.72 -7.75 0.22
N ILE A 221 6.55 -7.75 1.27
CA ILE A 221 6.17 -7.25 2.60
C ILE A 221 5.87 -5.75 2.54
N GLY A 222 6.63 -4.97 1.75
CA GLY A 222 6.34 -3.56 1.51
C GLY A 222 4.95 -3.33 0.89
N ALA A 223 4.56 -4.16 -0.08
CA ALA A 223 3.22 -4.10 -0.69
C ALA A 223 2.11 -4.46 0.33
N LEU A 224 2.33 -5.47 1.18
CA LEU A 224 1.40 -5.82 2.25
C LEU A 224 1.29 -4.71 3.30
N LEU A 225 2.39 -4.04 3.62
CA LEU A 225 2.42 -2.92 4.56
C LEU A 225 1.59 -1.74 4.02
N LEU A 226 1.77 -1.39 2.74
CA LEU A 226 0.97 -0.37 2.07
C LEU A 226 -0.52 -0.73 2.07
N ALA A 227 -0.87 -1.94 1.63
CA ALA A 227 -2.26 -2.39 1.60
C ALA A 227 -2.90 -2.39 3.00
N THR A 228 -2.17 -2.86 4.02
CA THR A 228 -2.64 -2.85 5.43
C THR A 228 -2.86 -1.43 5.94
N THR A 229 -1.99 -0.49 5.58
CA THR A 229 -2.12 0.93 5.95
C THR A 229 -3.36 1.57 5.29
N VAL A 230 -3.64 1.23 4.03
CA VAL A 230 -4.85 1.69 3.34
C VAL A 230 -6.11 1.10 3.97
N ILE A 231 -6.10 -0.20 4.33
CA ILE A 231 -7.20 -0.82 5.07
C ILE A 231 -7.39 -0.13 6.43
N LEU A 232 -6.32 0.16 7.17
CA LEU A 232 -6.41 0.92 8.41
C LEU A 232 -7.04 2.30 8.19
N ALA A 233 -6.66 3.03 7.14
CA ALA A 233 -7.27 4.32 6.82
C ALA A 233 -8.78 4.22 6.55
N ILE A 234 -9.22 3.20 5.80
CA ILE A 234 -10.64 2.93 5.54
C ILE A 234 -11.38 2.62 6.85
N GLN A 235 -10.79 1.82 7.73
CA GLN A 235 -11.40 1.45 9.01
C GLN A 235 -11.47 2.64 9.97
N VAL A 236 -10.43 3.48 10.01
CA VAL A 236 -10.43 4.73 10.76
C VAL A 236 -11.49 5.67 10.21
N TRP A 237 -11.63 5.82 8.90
CA TRP A 237 -12.68 6.65 8.31
C TRP A 237 -14.09 6.14 8.65
N ARG A 238 -14.31 4.82 8.68
CA ARG A 238 -15.61 4.21 9.01
C ARG A 238 -15.97 4.27 10.50
N HIS A 239 -14.99 4.08 11.39
CA HIS A 239 -15.22 3.89 12.81
C HIS A 239 -14.79 5.06 13.69
N VAL A 240 -13.91 5.93 13.18
CA VAL A 240 -13.31 7.02 13.93
C VAL A 240 -13.38 8.34 13.13
N PRO A 241 -14.59 8.84 12.83
CA PRO A 241 -14.75 10.12 12.16
C PRO A 241 -14.29 11.26 13.07
N VAL A 242 -13.77 12.33 12.45
CA VAL A 242 -13.41 13.55 13.17
C VAL A 242 -14.69 14.30 13.54
N CYS A 243 -14.85 14.63 14.83
CA CYS A 243 -15.91 15.54 15.23
C CYS A 243 -15.47 16.97 14.92
N PHE A 244 -16.18 17.64 14.03
CA PHE A 244 -16.09 19.09 13.94
C PHE A 244 -16.95 19.64 15.07
N GLU A 245 -16.35 20.31 16.06
CA GLU A 245 -17.10 21.17 16.97
C GLU A 245 -17.82 22.20 16.12
N GLU A 246 -19.11 21.96 15.87
CA GLU A 246 -20.00 22.98 15.36
C GLU A 246 -20.09 24.03 16.45
N ARG A 247 -19.36 25.13 16.25
CA ARG A 247 -19.34 26.26 17.15
C ARG A 247 -20.74 26.88 17.09
N VAL A 248 -21.67 26.36 17.87
CA VAL A 248 -23.02 26.92 18.02
C VAL A 248 -22.82 28.38 18.40
N PRO A 249 -23.27 29.35 17.58
CA PRO A 249 -23.22 30.75 17.97
C PRO A 249 -24.01 30.85 19.27
N SER A 250 -23.35 31.24 20.35
CA SER A 250 -24.03 31.58 21.59
C SER A 250 -25.02 32.67 21.27
N THR A 251 -26.29 32.31 21.12
CA THR A 251 -27.38 33.27 21.03
C THR A 251 -27.34 34.06 22.33
N GLU A 252 -26.79 35.27 22.29
CA GLU A 252 -26.94 36.25 23.35
C GLU A 252 -28.45 36.41 23.58
N ARG A 253 -28.96 35.80 24.65
CA ARG A 253 -30.24 36.19 25.21
C ARG A 253 -30.05 37.62 25.72
N LYS A 254 -30.47 38.59 24.91
CA LYS A 254 -30.76 39.95 25.40
C LYS A 254 -31.66 39.81 26.64
N PRO A 255 -31.29 40.39 27.78
CA PRO A 255 -32.19 40.44 28.92
C PRO A 255 -33.43 41.26 28.51
N LEU A 256 -34.61 40.68 28.71
CA LEU A 256 -35.87 41.40 28.62
C LEU A 256 -35.87 42.45 29.73
N THR A 257 -35.66 43.71 29.37
CA THR A 257 -35.95 44.85 30.24
C THR A 257 -37.46 45.02 30.29
N ALA A 258 -38.01 44.89 31.50
CA ALA A 258 -39.37 45.23 31.88
C ALA A 258 -39.61 46.75 31.85
#